data_AF-A0A6B1INL6-F1
#
_entry.id   AF-A0A6B1INL6-F1
#
_cell.length_a   1.000
_cell.length_b   1.000
_cell.length_c   1.000
_cell.angle_alpha   90.00
_cell.angle_beta   90.00
_cell.angle_gamma   90.00
#
_symmetry.space_group_name_H-M   'P 1'
#
loop_
_entity.id
_entity.type
_entity.pdbx_description
1 polymer ?
#
loop_
_entity_poly.entity_id
_entity_poly.type
_entity_poly.pdbx_seq_one_letter_code
_entity_poly.pdbx_strand_id
1 'polypeptide(L)' 'MSDRDTTTITVTVLIDGTQYIHQVEGTHWRRDDERTVYVYNGDITVLEVDAEYFVDAMREDSVETTVTTTQ' A
#
# COMPACT_ATOMS: atom_id res chain seq x y z
N MET A 1 -11.63 -16.98 -14.91
CA MET A 1 -10.87 -16.07 -14.03
C MET A 1 -11.87 -15.07 -13.53
N SER A 2 -12.13 -15.02 -12.23
CA SER A 2 -12.88 -13.88 -11.69
C SER A 2 -11.92 -12.70 -11.78
N ASP A 3 -12.22 -11.75 -12.68
CA ASP A 3 -11.67 -10.40 -12.63
C ASP A 3 -12.05 -9.83 -11.27
N ARG A 4 -11.24 -10.10 -10.25
CA ARG A 4 -11.27 -9.30 -9.02
C ARG A 4 -10.72 -7.96 -9.47
N ASP A 5 -11.52 -6.91 -9.43
CA ASP A 5 -11.10 -5.56 -9.83
C ASP A 5 -9.77 -5.21 -9.15
N THR A 6 -8.69 -5.24 -9.92
CA THR A 6 -7.37 -4.81 -9.47
C THR A 6 -7.30 -3.30 -9.58
N THR A 7 -6.61 -2.69 -8.64
CA THR A 7 -6.29 -1.27 -8.62
C THR A 7 -4.79 -1.10 -8.45
N THR A 8 -4.29 0.10 -8.71
CA THR A 8 -2.95 0.47 -8.31
C THR A 8 -2.93 0.75 -6.81
N ILE A 9 -2.00 0.11 -6.11
CA ILE A 9 -1.67 0.40 -4.72
C ILE A 9 -0.29 1.04 -4.71
N THR A 10 -0.24 2.26 -4.20
CA THR A 10 1.00 3.01 -4.01
C THR A 10 1.49 2.76 -2.59
N VAL A 11 2.68 2.18 -2.45
CA VAL A 11 3.34 1.91 -1.17
C VAL A 11 4.58 2.80 -1.07
N THR A 12 4.69 3.53 0.04
CA THR A 12 5.86 4.35 0.35
C THR A 12 6.68 3.67 1.43
N VAL A 13 7.98 3.53 1.17
CA VAL A 13 8.95 2.95 2.10
C VAL A 13 10.10 3.90 2.38
N LEU A 14 10.67 3.83 3.57
CA LEU A 14 11.84 4.59 3.99
C LEU A 14 13.01 3.62 4.21
N ILE A 15 14.04 3.71 3.39
CA ILE A 15 15.25 2.88 3.47
C ILE A 15 16.45 3.81 3.56
N ASP A 16 17.26 3.66 4.60
CA ASP A 16 18.45 4.49 4.87
C ASP A 16 18.17 6.01 4.81
N GLY A 17 16.99 6.44 5.28
CA GLY A 17 16.57 7.84 5.26
C GLY A 17 16.07 8.35 3.90
N THR A 18 16.04 7.50 2.88
CA THR A 18 15.51 7.83 1.55
C THR A 18 14.11 7.23 1.36
N GLN A 19 13.16 8.06 0.91
CA GLN A 19 11.81 7.58 0.60
C GLN A 19 11.76 7.02 -0.83
N TYR A 20 11.17 5.83 -0.96
CA TYR A 20 10.89 5.18 -2.23
C TYR A 20 9.40 4.95 -2.37
N ILE A 21 8.88 5.22 -3.57
CA ILE A 21 7.48 5.01 -3.91
C ILE A 21 7.41 3.82 -4.87
N HIS A 22 6.61 2.82 -4.53
CA HIS A 22 6.38 1.65 -5.33
C HIS A 22 4.90 1.54 -5.69
N GLN A 23 4.58 1.46 -6.97
CA GLN A 23 3.22 1.23 -7.46
C GLN A 23 3.11 -0.22 -7.88
N VAL A 24 2.12 -0.92 -7.34
CA VAL A 24 1.87 -2.34 -7.62
C VAL A 24 0.39 -2.58 -7.89
N GLU A 25 0.08 -3.40 -8.88
CA GLU A 25 -1.29 -3.83 -9.14
C GLU A 25 -1.74 -4.84 -8.09
N GLY A 26 -2.84 -4.54 -7.40
CA GLY A 26 -3.38 -5.39 -6.35
C GLY A 26 -4.87 -5.19 -6.14
N THR A 27 -5.47 -6.17 -5.49
CA THR A 27 -6.87 -6.11 -5.05
C THR A 27 -7.03 -5.41 -3.70
N HIS A 28 -6.07 -5.52 -2.79
CA HIS A 28 -6.11 -4.83 -1.50
C HIS A 28 -4.75 -4.92 -0.81
N TRP A 29 -4.57 -4.15 0.26
CA TRP A 29 -3.44 -4.30 1.17
C TRP A 29 -3.94 -4.53 2.58
N ARG A 30 -3.11 -5.17 3.41
CA ARG A 30 -3.39 -5.40 4.83
C ARG A 30 -2.11 -5.22 5.62
N ARG A 31 -2.26 -4.79 6.86
CA ARG A 31 -1.23 -4.82 7.89
C ARG A 31 -1.55 -5.91 8.92
N ASP A 32 -0.58 -6.74 9.26
CA ASP A 32 -0.75 -7.78 10.28
C ASP A 32 -0.44 -7.26 11.71
N ASP A 33 -0.45 -8.19 12.67
CA ASP A 33 -0.18 -7.89 14.08
C ASP A 33 1.29 -7.50 14.35
N GLU A 34 2.21 -8.02 13.54
CA GLU A 34 3.65 -7.67 13.55
C GLU A 34 3.92 -6.35 12.81
N ARG A 35 2.87 -5.74 12.26
CA ARG A 35 2.88 -4.49 11.50
C ARG A 35 3.49 -4.61 10.11
N THR A 36 3.73 -5.81 9.63
CA THR A 36 4.17 -6.10 8.26
C THR A 36 3.02 -5.81 7.31
N VAL A 37 3.35 -5.18 6.18
CA VAL A 37 2.38 -4.77 5.17
C VAL A 37 2.47 -5.70 3.98
N TYR A 38 1.30 -6.18 3.55
CA TYR A 38 1.14 -7.08 2.42
C TYR A 38 0.21 -6.46 1.39
N VAL A 39 0.59 -6.51 0.12
CA VAL A 39 -0.32 -6.24 -1.00
C VAL A 39 -0.71 -7.56 -1.64
N TYR A 40 -2.02 -7.75 -1.85
CA TYR A 40 -2.58 -8.97 -2.40
C TYR A 40 -3.21 -8.72 -3.76
N ASN A 41 -2.93 -9.60 -4.73
CA ASN A 41 -3.72 -9.76 -5.93
C ASN A 41 -4.54 -11.05 -5.83
N GLY A 42 -5.80 -10.90 -5.39
CA GLY A 42 -6.62 -12.04 -5.01
C GLY A 42 -6.07 -12.73 -3.78
N ASP A 43 -5.65 -13.99 -3.94
CA ASP A 43 -5.11 -14.83 -2.86
C ASP A 43 -3.57 -14.87 -2.87
N ILE A 44 -2.92 -14.10 -3.74
CA ILE A 44 -1.46 -14.06 -3.92
C ILE A 44 -0.90 -12.78 -3.31
N THR A 45 0.12 -12.90 -2.47
CA THR A 45 0.94 -11.76 -2.03
C THR A 45 1.86 -11.32 -3.18
N VAL A 46 1.73 -10.06 -3.60
CA VAL A 46 2.53 -9.46 -4.68
C VAL A 46 3.58 -8.47 -4.16
N LEU A 47 3.42 -7.98 -2.93
CA LEU A 47 4.40 -7.17 -2.23
C LEU A 47 4.32 -7.45 -0.73
N GLU A 48 5.47 -7.52 -0.09
CA GLU A 48 5.64 -7.62 1.36
C GLU A 48 6.63 -6.54 1.79
N VAL A 49 6.29 -5.79 2.84
CA VAL A 49 7.12 -4.71 3.38
C VAL A 49 7.16 -4.85 4.89
N ASP A 50 8.35 -5.04 5.44
CA ASP A 50 8.57 -5.07 6.88
C ASP A 50 8.14 -3.75 7.54
N ALA A 51 7.67 -3.88 8.77
CA ALA A 51 7.16 -2.75 9.56
C ALA A 51 8.17 -1.60 9.72
N GLU A 52 9.48 -1.90 9.69
CA GLU A 52 10.55 -0.91 9.86
C GLU A 52 10.72 0.01 8.65
N TYR A 53 10.37 -0.45 7.45
CA TYR A 53 10.50 0.32 6.23
C TYR A 53 9.19 1.00 5.83
N PHE A 54 8.04 0.54 6.33
CA PHE A 54 6.73 1.03 5.91
C PHE A 54 6.44 2.46 6.37
N VAL A 55 6.08 3.33 5.43
CA VAL A 55 5.60 4.69 5.70
C VAL A 55 4.09 4.80 5.48
N ASP A 56 3.62 4.43 4.29
CA ASP A 56 2.21 4.57 3.91
C ASP A 56 1.81 3.63 2.76
N ALA A 57 0.51 3.33 2.64
CA ALA A 57 -0.09 2.60 1.52
C ALA A 57 -1.45 3.18 1.15
N MET A 58 -1.64 3.49 -0.13
CA MET A 58 -2.87 4.07 -0.67
C MET A 58 -3.38 3.26 -1.87
N ARG A 59 -4.69 2.98 -1.89
CA ARG A 59 -5.40 2.52 -3.10
C ARG A 59 -5.79 3.73 -3.94
N GLU A 60 -5.36 3.80 -5.20
CA GLU A 60 -5.58 4.97 -6.06
C GLU A 60 -7.06 5.21 -6.42
N ASP A 61 -7.91 4.19 -6.35
CA ASP A 61 -9.36 4.31 -6.57
C ASP A 61 -10.15 4.79 -5.34
N SER A 62 -9.52 4.83 -4.16
CA SER A 62 -10.17 5.11 -2.87
C SER A 62 -9.63 6.37 -2.19
N VAL A 63 -9.16 7.34 -2.97
CA VAL A 63 -8.64 8.61 -2.45
C VAL A 63 -9.78 9.44 -1.86
N GLU A 64 -10.01 9.34 -0.56
CA GLU A 64 -10.71 10.37 0.21
C GLU A 64 -9.72 11.51 0.50
N THR A 65 -9.74 12.55 -0.33
CA THR A 65 -8.97 13.78 -0.12
C THR A 65 -9.41 14.46 1.17
N THR A 66 -8.64 14.33 2.24
CA THR A 66 -8.80 15.11 3.47
C THR A 66 -8.00 16.41 3.35
N VAL A 67 -8.65 17.49 2.91
CA VAL A 67 -8.06 18.83 2.93
C VAL A 67 -7.96 19.29 4.39
N THR A 68 -6.75 19.37 4.93
CA THR A 68 -6.50 19.99 6.24
C THR A 68 -6.09 21.44 6.01
N THR A 69 -7.01 22.39 6.17
CA THR A 69 -6.69 23.82 6.19
C THR A 69 -6.18 24.19 7.58
N THR A 70 -4.89 24.50 7.68
CA THR A 70 -4.32 25.11 8.90
C THR A 70 -4.84 26.54 9.00
N GLN A 71 -5.55 26.87 10.08
CA GLN A 71 -5.91 28.26 10.43
C GLN A 71 -4.73 28.99 11.06
#